data_AF-A0A4Z0J6W3-F1
#
_entry.id   AF-A0A4Z0J6W3-F1
#
_cell.length_a   1.000
_cell.length_b   1.000
_cell.length_c   1.000
_cell.angle_alpha   90.00
_cell.angle_beta   90.00
_cell.angle_gamma   90.00
#
_symmetry.space_group_name_H-M   'P 1'
#
loop_
_entity.id
_entity.type
_entity.pdbx_description
1 polymer ?
#
loop_
_entity_poly.entity_id
_entity_poly.type
_entity_poly.pdbx_seq_one_letter_code
_entity_poly.pdbx_strand_id
1 'polypeptide(L)'
;MNEIDNWQPLYQELARVIGPEATRQLCRYLGGSQISFPKRLWDQQREATVIWQAYCRGQSVTTLAREHDYSSRTIRRILAKFRE
;
A
#
# COMPACT_ATOMS: atom_id res chain seq x y z
N MET A 1 -9.07 -30.24 13.71
CA MET A 1 -9.80 -29.00 13.38
C MET A 1 -8.81 -27.87 13.61
N ASN A 2 -8.41 -27.13 12.57
CA ASN A 2 -7.41 -26.08 12.77
C ASN A 2 -8.07 -24.93 13.53
N GLU A 3 -7.35 -24.32 14.48
CA GLU A 3 -7.86 -23.20 15.28
C GLU A 3 -8.40 -22.06 14.38
N ILE A 4 -7.75 -21.84 13.24
CA ILE A 4 -8.09 -20.83 12.23
C ILE A 4 -9.48 -21.08 11.63
N ASP A 5 -9.92 -22.33 11.47
CA ASP A 5 -11.23 -22.65 10.86
C ASP A 5 -12.40 -22.11 11.70
N ASN A 6 -12.15 -21.85 12.99
CA ASN A 6 -13.12 -21.28 13.92
C ASN A 6 -13.08 -19.74 13.99
N TRP A 7 -12.18 -19.08 13.25
CA TRP A 7 -12.08 -17.61 13.24
C TRP A 7 -13.14 -17.00 12.31
N GLN A 8 -13.42 -15.71 12.45
CA GLN A 8 -14.28 -15.02 11.47
C GLN A 8 -13.62 -15.04 10.08
N PRO A 9 -14.39 -15.08 8.98
CA PRO A 9 -13.87 -15.21 7.62
C PRO A 9 -12.75 -14.21 7.27
N LEU A 10 -12.92 -12.94 7.67
CA LEU A 10 -11.89 -11.90 7.46
C LEU A 10 -10.55 -12.27 8.12
N TYR A 11 -10.59 -12.75 9.36
CA TYR A 11 -9.37 -13.16 10.07
C TYR A 11 -8.81 -14.48 9.52
N GLN A 12 -9.63 -15.36 8.93
CA GLN A 12 -9.11 -16.52 8.20
C GLN A 12 -8.32 -16.09 6.96
N GLU A 13 -8.82 -15.13 6.19
CA GLU A 13 -8.11 -14.57 5.04
C GLU A 13 -6.81 -13.88 5.46
N LEU A 14 -6.87 -13.04 6.51
CA LEU A 14 -5.67 -12.41 7.06
C LEU A 14 -4.66 -13.45 7.53
N ALA A 15 -5.09 -14.51 8.23
CA ALA A 15 -4.20 -15.59 8.67
C ALA A 15 -3.50 -16.29 7.51
N ARG A 16 -4.14 -16.40 6.34
CA ARG A 16 -3.53 -16.94 5.12
C ARG A 16 -2.48 -16.01 4.51
N VAL A 17 -2.66 -14.69 4.61
CA VAL A 17 -1.76 -13.70 4.01
C VAL A 17 -0.58 -13.35 4.91
N ILE A 18 -0.83 -13.08 6.18
CA ILE A 18 0.18 -12.59 7.15
C ILE A 18 0.50 -13.58 8.28
N GLY A 19 -0.18 -14.73 8.33
CA GLY A 19 0.00 -15.74 9.37
C GLY A 19 -0.91 -15.57 10.59
N PRO A 20 -1.15 -16.65 11.35
CA PRO A 20 -2.08 -16.63 12.49
C PRO A 20 -1.60 -15.74 13.64
N GLU A 21 -0.30 -15.69 13.94
CA GLU A 21 0.22 -14.87 15.05
C GLU A 21 0.03 -13.36 14.81
N ALA A 22 0.40 -12.88 13.62
CA ALA A 22 0.20 -11.48 13.24
C ALA A 22 -1.29 -11.11 13.23
N THR A 23 -2.15 -12.04 12.79
CA THR A 23 -3.60 -11.85 12.80
C THR A 23 -4.17 -11.73 14.23
N ARG A 24 -3.67 -12.53 15.18
CA ARG A 24 -4.05 -12.40 16.60
C ARG A 24 -3.64 -11.05 17.18
N GLN A 25 -2.44 -10.56 16.86
CA GLN A 25 -1.99 -9.23 17.26
C GLN A 25 -2.90 -8.13 16.69
N LEU A 26 -3.23 -8.23 15.40
CA LEU A 26 -4.13 -7.29 14.73
C LEU A 26 -5.51 -7.27 15.38
N CYS A 27 -6.09 -8.44 15.67
CA CYS A 27 -7.38 -8.58 16.34
C CYS A 27 -7.36 -7.97 17.75
N ARG A 28 -6.26 -8.12 18.50
CA ARG A 28 -6.12 -7.52 19.84
C ARG A 28 -6.01 -5.99 19.78
N TYR A 29 -5.32 -5.45 18.78
CA TYR A 29 -5.07 -4.02 18.68
C TYR A 29 -6.22 -3.24 18.04
N LEU A 30 -6.90 -3.84 17.06
CA LEU A 30 -7.92 -3.19 16.23
C LEU A 30 -9.33 -3.75 16.48
N GLY A 31 -9.46 -4.80 17.29
CA GLY A 31 -10.74 -5.43 17.62
C GLY A 31 -11.72 -4.42 18.22
N GLY A 32 -12.92 -4.34 17.64
CA GLY A 32 -13.94 -3.35 18.02
C GLY A 32 -13.92 -2.07 17.19
N SER A 33 -12.91 -1.86 16.34
CA SER A 33 -12.86 -0.74 15.38
C SER A 33 -13.22 -1.19 13.97
N GLN A 34 -13.98 -0.37 13.23
CA GLN A 34 -14.21 -0.57 11.80
C GLN A 34 -13.15 0.20 11.01
N ILE A 35 -12.29 -0.54 10.31
CA ILE A 35 -11.17 0.04 9.54
C ILE A 35 -11.48 -0.11 8.06
N SER A 36 -11.41 1.00 7.34
CA SER A 36 -11.43 1.00 5.89
C SER A 36 -10.00 0.81 5.38
N PHE A 37 -9.76 -0.27 4.65
CA PHE A 37 -8.46 -0.48 4.01
C PHE A 37 -8.35 0.43 2.78
N PRO A 38 -7.43 1.40 2.78
CA PRO A 38 -7.23 2.23 1.60
C PRO A 38 -6.70 1.35 0.46
N LYS A 39 -7.18 1.62 -0.76
CA LYS A 39 -6.72 0.91 -1.97
C LYS A 39 -5.22 1.09 -2.24
N ARG A 40 -4.62 2.16 -1.72
CA ARG A 40 -3.21 2.49 -1.87
C ARG A 40 -2.54 2.53 -0.52
N LEU A 41 -1.39 1.88 -0.41
CA LEU A 41 -0.56 1.89 0.78
C LEU A 41 0.10 3.25 1.00
N TRP A 42 0.53 3.91 -0.07
CA TRP A 42 1.24 5.17 0.01
C TRP A 42 0.28 6.36 0.07
N ASP A 43 0.60 7.31 0.95
CA ASP A 43 0.04 8.65 0.91
C ASP A 43 0.44 9.30 -0.43
N GLN A 44 -0.56 9.80 -1.17
CA GLN A 44 -0.35 10.39 -2.50
C GLN A 44 0.68 11.52 -2.50
N GLN A 45 0.76 12.31 -1.42
CA GLN A 45 1.73 13.39 -1.32
C GLN A 45 3.14 12.86 -1.08
N ARG A 46 3.27 11.86 -0.20
CA ARG A 46 4.58 11.24 0.08
C ARG A 46 5.11 10.48 -1.11
N GLU A 47 4.24 9.78 -1.83
CA GLU A 47 4.61 9.06 -3.06
C GLU A 47 5.07 10.01 -4.17
N ALA A 48 4.40 11.16 -4.33
CA ALA A 48 4.80 12.18 -5.27
C ALA A 48 6.22 12.70 -5.00
N THR A 49 6.57 12.92 -3.72
CA THR A 49 7.91 13.34 -3.31
C THR A 49 8.96 12.27 -3.60
N VAL A 50 8.65 10.99 -3.35
CA VAL A 50 9.55 9.87 -3.67
C VAL A 50 9.80 9.78 -5.18
N ILE A 51 8.73 9.89 -5.98
CA ILE A 51 8.82 9.89 -7.46
C ILE A 51 9.67 11.05 -7.95
N TRP A 52 9.52 12.25 -7.37
CA TRP A 52 10.32 13.41 -7.71
C TRP A 52 11.80 13.21 -7.39
N GLN A 53 12.13 12.73 -6.19
CA GLN A 53 13.53 12.45 -5.79
C GLN A 53 14.17 11.38 -6.67
N ALA A 54 13.43 10.33 -7.01
CA ALA A 54 13.84 9.29 -7.95
C ALA A 54 14.13 9.87 -9.35
N TYR A 55 13.26 10.74 -9.85
CA TYR A 55 13.45 11.44 -11.12
C TYR A 55 14.69 12.34 -11.11
N CYS A 56 14.91 13.11 -10.03
CA CYS A 56 16.11 13.94 -9.86
C CYS A 56 17.41 13.13 -9.83
N ARG A 57 17.36 11.87 -9.40
CA ARG A 57 18.49 10.91 -9.44
C ARG A 57 18.71 10.28 -10.82
N GLY A 58 17.89 10.63 -11.82
CA GLY A 58 18.03 10.17 -13.20
C GLY A 58 17.17 8.96 -13.56
N GLN A 59 16.24 8.51 -12.70
CA GLN A 59 15.29 7.45 -13.10
C GLN A 59 14.34 7.96 -14.19
N SER A 60 14.13 7.12 -15.21
CA SER A 60 13.25 7.43 -16.33
C SER A 60 11.78 7.39 -15.91
N VAL A 61 10.94 8.19 -16.60
CA VAL A 61 9.48 8.20 -16.40
C VAL A 61 8.87 6.80 -16.59
N THR A 62 9.41 5.99 -17.50
CA THR A 62 8.93 4.62 -17.76
C THR A 62 9.29 3.65 -16.63
N THR A 63 10.45 3.83 -16.00
CA THR A 63 10.85 3.04 -14.83
C THR A 63 9.95 3.38 -13.64
N LEU A 64 9.76 4.68 -13.36
CA LEU A 64 8.89 5.18 -12.29
C LEU A 64 7.44 4.73 -12.45
N ALA A 65 6.93 4.72 -13.69
CA ALA A 65 5.60 4.21 -14.02
C ALA A 65 5.42 2.73 -13.63
N ARG A 66 6.43 1.89 -13.88
CA ARG A 66 6.38 0.46 -13.54
C ARG A 66 6.52 0.22 -12.04
N GLU A 67 7.43 0.92 -11.38
CA GLU A 67 7.70 0.76 -9.94
C GLU A 67 6.51 1.20 -9.06
N HIS A 68 5.80 2.26 -9.48
CA HIS A 68 4.69 2.83 -8.73
C HIS A 68 3.29 2.45 -9.29
N ASP A 69 3.22 1.47 -10.20
CA ASP A 69 1.97 1.03 -10.86
C ASP A 69 1.13 2.20 -11.42
N TYR A 70 1.82 3.13 -12.08
CA TYR A 70 1.23 4.31 -12.69
C TYR A 70 1.40 4.32 -14.20
N SER A 71 0.44 4.95 -14.88
CA SER A 71 0.66 5.33 -16.28
C SER A 71 1.76 6.40 -16.36
N SER A 72 2.54 6.40 -17.44
CA SER A 72 3.52 7.46 -17.72
C SER A 72 2.88 8.85 -17.76
N ARG A 73 1.59 8.96 -18.12
CA ARG A 73 0.81 10.20 -18.07
C ARG A 73 0.65 10.70 -16.63
N THR A 74 0.33 9.81 -15.70
CA THR A 74 0.19 10.13 -14.27
C THR A 74 1.52 10.60 -13.69
N ILE A 75 2.62 9.90 -13.97
CA ILE A 75 3.96 10.30 -13.53
C ILE A 75 4.30 11.71 -14.04
N ARG A 76 4.11 12.00 -15.34
CA ARG A 76 4.35 13.35 -15.89
C ARG A 76 3.52 14.42 -15.20
N ARG A 77 2.25 14.14 -14.88
CA ARG A 77 1.39 15.07 -14.14
C ARG A 77 1.88 15.31 -12.72
N ILE A 78 2.40 14.28 -12.05
CA ILE A 78 3.01 14.40 -10.72
C ILE A 78 4.26 15.29 -10.80
N LEU A 79 5.17 15.00 -11.73
CA LEU A 79 6.40 15.78 -11.93
C LEU A 79 6.13 17.24 -12.29
N ALA A 80 5.06 17.52 -13.05
CA ALA A 80 4.67 18.89 -13.40
C ALA A 80 4.35 19.74 -12.16
N LYS A 81 3.72 19.17 -11.14
CA LYS A 81 3.35 19.88 -9.89
C LYS A 81 4.55 20.32 -9.04
N PHE A 82 5.73 19.72 -9.25
CA PHE A 82 6.97 20.10 -8.55
C PHE A 82 7.77 21.18 -9.30
N ARG A 83 7.33 21.57 -10.50
CA ARG A 83 7.99 22.60 -11.31
C ARG A 83 7.29 23.96 -11.21
N GLU A 84 6.12 24.01 -10.59
CA GLU A 84 5.42 25.24 -10.15
C GLU A 84 5.90 25.63 -8.75
#